data_AF-A0A1N6GPZ6-F1
#
_entry.id   AF-A0A1N6GPZ6-F1
#
_cell.length_a   1.000
_cell.length_b   1.000
_cell.length_c   1.000
_cell.angle_alpha   90.00
_cell.angle_beta   90.00
_cell.angle_gamma   90.00
#
_symmetry.space_group_name_H-M   'P 1'
#
loop_
_entity.id
_entity.type
_entity.pdbx_description
1 polymer ?
#
loop_
_entity_poly.entity_id
_entity_poly.type
_entity_poly.pdbx_seq_one_letter_code
_entity_poly.pdbx_strand_id
1 'polypeptide(L)'
;MKEKLLNLIEPESEDVFQELTDFIEDVVLFCDDHGVVIKKSIGARNFWGFEVTNKPLWSLLGVSVGNINKFLSKYPAGRTCRITLKDKGPCNLWIMPIPQLLAPNGGFVATLTPLTELYEPYEEYLQDNIAARKDSFKLFAALFDAAPDATILVDESFDILSANPKAVRVFALDQLEESSISFLDIISKPLRQIASLGIDRLRSGKTWCAELVAQGVSGEEVPVAIRAKRVRLSDQLLFQIILKDLSLRTELEENLKDREEELESMDNTLRTVIRTIEEEKQEYRDEVLGQVKQYVLPTIDKIAEVPSQDLRKSYSGILKSRIEGIVESGSEVSDELLSLSARQLEICQLICVGMKGKEIAELLNISFETLQSHRKNIRKKLKLCGTKISLAAYLANRTDLENE
;
A
#
# COMPACT_ATOMS: atom_id res chain seq x y z
N MET A 1 -38.71 -14.86 -17.10
CA MET A 1 -38.45 -16.28 -16.75
C MET A 1 -39.67 -16.94 -16.10
N LYS A 2 -40.35 -16.26 -15.16
CA LYS A 2 -41.59 -16.74 -14.51
C LYS A 2 -42.79 -16.86 -15.47
N GLU A 3 -42.96 -15.91 -16.41
CA GLU A 3 -44.01 -15.99 -17.46
C GLU A 3 -43.77 -17.09 -18.50
N LYS A 4 -42.51 -17.32 -18.89
CA LYS A 4 -42.16 -18.39 -19.84
C LYS A 4 -42.45 -19.79 -19.28
N LEU A 5 -42.28 -19.99 -17.97
CA LEU A 5 -42.59 -21.24 -17.28
C LEU A 5 -44.09 -21.46 -17.07
N LEU A 6 -44.88 -20.38 -16.90
CA LEU A 6 -46.34 -20.45 -16.78
C LEU A 6 -46.99 -20.97 -18.07
N ASN A 7 -46.54 -20.45 -19.23
CA ASN A 7 -47.01 -20.89 -20.56
C ASN A 7 -46.60 -22.32 -20.94
N LEU A 8 -45.68 -22.95 -20.19
CA LEU A 8 -45.26 -24.33 -20.43
C LEU A 8 -46.24 -25.36 -19.87
N ILE A 9 -47.17 -24.99 -18.98
CA ILE A 9 -47.95 -26.00 -18.26
C ILE A 9 -49.46 -25.83 -18.50
N GLU A 10 -49.93 -24.61 -18.76
CA GLU A 10 -51.24 -24.35 -19.36
C GLU A 10 -51.07 -23.32 -20.49
N PRO A 11 -50.82 -23.76 -21.73
CA PRO A 11 -50.68 -22.82 -22.84
C PRO A 11 -52.07 -22.29 -23.24
N GLU A 12 -52.22 -20.97 -23.34
CA GLU A 12 -53.40 -20.33 -23.96
C GLU A 12 -53.57 -20.72 -25.44
N SER A 13 -52.53 -21.31 -26.07
CA SER A 13 -52.56 -21.88 -27.41
C SER A 13 -51.62 -23.08 -27.54
N GLU A 14 -52.11 -24.22 -28.02
CA GLU A 14 -51.37 -25.47 -28.21
C GLU A 14 -50.04 -25.29 -28.98
N ASP A 15 -50.01 -24.32 -29.90
CA ASP A 15 -48.87 -23.98 -30.77
C ASP A 15 -47.62 -23.48 -30.03
N VAL A 16 -47.76 -22.62 -29.01
CA VAL A 16 -46.61 -22.00 -28.31
C VAL A 16 -45.84 -23.02 -27.47
N PHE A 17 -46.53 -24.00 -26.92
CA PHE A 17 -45.89 -25.08 -26.18
C PHE A 17 -45.15 -26.04 -27.11
N GLN A 18 -45.75 -26.33 -28.26
CA GLN A 18 -45.18 -27.20 -29.28
C GLN A 18 -43.86 -26.61 -29.80
N GLU A 19 -43.82 -25.31 -30.10
CA GLU A 19 -42.58 -24.59 -30.42
C GLU A 19 -41.52 -24.75 -29.32
N LEU A 20 -41.86 -24.61 -28.03
CA LEU A 20 -40.88 -24.72 -26.94
C LEU A 20 -40.37 -26.15 -26.72
N THR A 21 -41.20 -27.16 -26.92
CA THR A 21 -40.81 -28.57 -26.76
C THR A 21 -40.09 -29.15 -27.97
N ASP A 22 -40.28 -28.56 -29.15
CA ASP A 22 -39.63 -28.97 -30.40
C ASP A 22 -38.12 -28.67 -30.41
N PHE A 23 -37.63 -27.80 -29.52
CA PHE A 23 -36.20 -27.54 -29.33
C PHE A 23 -35.53 -28.38 -28.23
N ILE A 24 -36.31 -29.14 -27.45
CA ILE A 24 -35.76 -29.92 -26.32
C ILE A 24 -35.30 -31.29 -26.84
N GLU A 25 -33.99 -31.40 -27.11
CA GLU A 25 -33.35 -32.64 -27.56
C GLU A 25 -33.28 -33.71 -26.46
N ASP A 26 -33.35 -33.31 -25.18
CA ASP A 26 -33.44 -34.22 -24.04
C ASP A 26 -34.78 -34.95 -23.99
N VAL A 27 -34.79 -36.15 -23.40
CA VAL A 27 -36.03 -36.92 -23.20
C VAL A 27 -36.79 -36.36 -22.00
N VAL A 28 -37.84 -35.58 -22.27
CA VAL A 28 -38.70 -34.95 -21.27
C VAL A 28 -40.15 -35.36 -21.51
N LEU A 29 -40.81 -35.82 -20.46
CA LEU A 29 -42.21 -36.23 -20.43
C LEU A 29 -42.97 -35.39 -19.41
N PHE A 30 -44.11 -34.85 -19.81
CA PHE A 30 -45.01 -34.09 -18.96
C PHE A 30 -46.23 -34.93 -18.64
N CYS A 31 -46.46 -35.18 -17.36
CA CYS A 31 -47.50 -36.06 -16.87
C CYS A 31 -48.53 -35.31 -16.02
N ASP A 32 -49.77 -35.79 -16.05
CA ASP A 32 -50.83 -35.36 -15.13
C ASP A 32 -50.56 -35.83 -13.69
N ASP A 33 -51.46 -35.47 -12.79
CA ASP A 33 -51.47 -35.88 -11.38
C ASP A 33 -51.67 -37.39 -11.17
N HIS A 34 -52.15 -38.10 -12.20
CA HIS A 34 -52.26 -39.56 -12.22
C HIS A 34 -51.01 -40.26 -12.82
N GLY A 35 -50.05 -39.51 -13.33
CA GLY A 35 -48.81 -40.03 -13.93
C GLY A 35 -48.97 -40.52 -15.37
N VAL A 36 -50.01 -40.08 -16.07
CA VAL A 36 -50.22 -40.31 -17.50
C VAL A 36 -49.53 -39.21 -18.29
N VAL A 37 -48.77 -39.58 -19.32
CA VAL A 37 -48.05 -38.63 -20.17
C VAL A 37 -49.05 -37.84 -21.01
N ILE A 38 -49.21 -36.55 -20.71
CA ILE A 38 -50.03 -35.63 -21.50
C ILE A 38 -49.22 -35.11 -22.70
N LYS A 39 -47.95 -34.74 -22.48
CA LYS A 39 -47.08 -34.14 -23.51
C LYS A 39 -45.63 -34.66 -23.43
N LYS A 40 -44.87 -34.45 -24.50
CA LYS A 40 -43.51 -34.99 -24.69
C LYS A 40 -42.62 -34.00 -25.46
N SER A 41 -41.31 -34.03 -25.22
CA SER A 41 -40.31 -33.34 -26.04
C SER A 41 -40.03 -34.04 -27.38
N ILE A 42 -39.37 -33.35 -28.30
CA ILE A 42 -38.85 -33.97 -29.53
C ILE A 42 -37.81 -35.06 -29.21
N GLY A 43 -36.99 -34.85 -28.18
CA GLY A 43 -36.07 -35.85 -27.65
C GLY A 43 -36.78 -37.14 -27.23
N ALA A 44 -37.91 -37.03 -26.53
CA ALA A 44 -38.71 -38.19 -26.13
C ALA A 44 -39.36 -38.91 -27.32
N ARG A 45 -39.80 -38.17 -28.35
CA ARG A 45 -40.30 -38.76 -29.59
C ARG A 45 -39.21 -39.55 -30.31
N ASN A 46 -38.01 -38.99 -30.44
CA ASN A 46 -36.88 -39.64 -31.11
C ASN A 46 -36.37 -40.84 -30.31
N PHE A 47 -36.39 -40.75 -28.98
CA PHE A 47 -35.91 -41.82 -28.11
C PHE A 47 -36.75 -43.09 -28.20
N TRP A 48 -38.08 -42.99 -28.17
CA TRP A 48 -38.97 -44.16 -28.29
C TRP A 48 -39.36 -44.49 -29.73
N GLY A 49 -39.37 -43.52 -30.65
CA GLY A 49 -39.75 -43.73 -32.06
C GLY A 49 -41.25 -43.99 -32.28
N PHE A 50 -42.08 -43.93 -31.23
CA PHE A 50 -43.53 -44.11 -31.29
C PHE A 50 -44.29 -43.10 -30.39
N GLU A 51 -45.62 -43.06 -30.51
CA GLU A 51 -46.47 -42.19 -29.71
C GLU A 51 -46.50 -42.61 -28.23
N VAL A 52 -45.94 -41.77 -27.36
CA VAL A 52 -45.87 -42.00 -25.90
C VAL A 52 -46.94 -41.23 -25.10
N THR A 53 -47.73 -40.35 -25.74
CA THR A 53 -48.83 -39.63 -25.10
C THR A 53 -49.98 -40.57 -24.74
N ASN A 54 -50.75 -40.19 -23.71
CA ASN A 54 -51.86 -40.94 -23.14
C ASN A 54 -51.48 -42.34 -22.60
N LYS A 55 -50.20 -42.55 -22.27
CA LYS A 55 -49.69 -43.78 -21.65
C LYS A 55 -49.19 -43.46 -20.24
N PRO A 56 -49.41 -44.37 -19.27
CA PRO A 56 -48.86 -44.20 -17.93
C PRO A 56 -47.34 -44.32 -17.95
N LEU A 57 -46.66 -43.40 -17.24
CA LEU A 57 -45.20 -43.28 -17.21
C LEU A 57 -44.52 -44.61 -16.85
N TRP A 58 -45.03 -45.33 -15.85
CA TRP A 58 -44.46 -46.60 -15.42
C TRP A 58 -44.57 -47.71 -16.46
N SER A 59 -45.60 -47.69 -17.32
CA SER A 59 -45.72 -48.67 -18.42
C SER A 59 -44.68 -48.40 -19.50
N LEU A 60 -44.39 -47.13 -19.80
CA LEU A 60 -43.34 -46.76 -20.76
C LEU A 60 -41.96 -47.15 -20.25
N LEU A 61 -41.74 -47.03 -18.95
CA LEU A 61 -40.49 -47.36 -18.28
C LEU A 61 -40.35 -48.86 -17.96
N GLY A 62 -41.35 -49.68 -18.28
CA GLY A 62 -41.33 -51.13 -18.03
C GLY A 62 -41.41 -51.53 -16.56
N VAL A 63 -41.94 -50.66 -15.70
CA VAL A 63 -42.07 -50.87 -14.26
C VAL A 63 -43.46 -51.41 -13.93
N SER A 64 -43.53 -52.60 -13.33
CA SER A 64 -44.78 -53.24 -12.91
C SER A 64 -45.37 -52.58 -11.65
N VAL A 65 -46.04 -51.44 -11.83
CA VAL A 65 -46.85 -50.75 -10.80
C VAL A 65 -48.19 -50.31 -11.38
N GLY A 66 -49.19 -50.08 -10.53
CA GLY A 66 -50.57 -49.77 -10.96
C GLY A 66 -51.01 -48.33 -10.74
N ASN A 67 -50.19 -47.49 -10.09
CA ASN A 67 -50.50 -46.07 -9.88
C ASN A 67 -49.22 -45.24 -9.62
N ILE A 68 -49.35 -43.92 -9.74
CA ILE A 68 -48.24 -42.97 -9.55
C ILE A 68 -47.68 -43.01 -8.13
N ASN A 69 -48.50 -43.21 -7.09
CA ASN A 69 -48.03 -43.26 -5.70
C ASN A 69 -47.07 -44.44 -5.44
N LYS A 70 -47.39 -45.63 -5.97
CA LYS A 70 -46.51 -46.81 -5.90
C LYS A 70 -45.26 -46.66 -6.78
N PHE A 71 -45.36 -45.87 -7.85
CA PHE A 71 -44.22 -45.54 -8.68
C PHE A 71 -43.26 -44.61 -7.94
N LEU A 72 -43.78 -43.51 -7.36
CA LEU A 72 -43.02 -42.53 -6.59
C LEU A 72 -42.45 -43.10 -5.29
N SER A 73 -43.06 -44.13 -4.70
CA SER A 73 -42.46 -44.83 -3.55
C SER A 73 -41.18 -45.60 -3.93
N LYS A 74 -41.07 -46.05 -5.19
CA LYS A 74 -39.86 -46.72 -5.70
C LYS A 74 -38.86 -45.71 -6.29
N TYR A 75 -39.37 -44.64 -6.89
CA TYR A 75 -38.60 -43.58 -7.55
C TYR A 75 -39.02 -42.22 -6.99
N PRO A 76 -38.48 -41.81 -5.83
CA PRO A 76 -38.93 -40.60 -5.14
C PRO A 76 -38.64 -39.34 -5.95
N ALA A 77 -39.63 -38.45 -6.01
CA ALA A 77 -39.50 -37.19 -6.71
C ALA A 77 -38.40 -36.30 -6.08
N GLY A 78 -37.69 -35.55 -6.91
CA GLY A 78 -36.55 -34.70 -6.52
C GLY A 78 -35.21 -35.44 -6.40
N ARG A 79 -35.16 -36.77 -6.59
CA ARG A 79 -33.91 -37.54 -6.63
C ARG A 79 -33.70 -38.21 -7.99
N THR A 80 -32.46 -38.22 -8.46
CA THR A 80 -32.08 -38.97 -9.65
C THR A 80 -31.99 -40.45 -9.30
N CYS A 81 -32.74 -41.28 -10.02
CA CYS A 81 -32.78 -42.73 -9.81
C CYS A 81 -32.33 -43.46 -11.07
N ARG A 82 -31.56 -44.53 -10.88
CA ARG A 82 -31.14 -45.37 -12.00
C ARG A 82 -32.25 -46.35 -12.38
N ILE A 83 -32.58 -46.40 -13.66
CA ILE A 83 -33.54 -47.35 -14.24
C ILE A 83 -32.93 -48.03 -15.45
N THR A 84 -33.30 -49.30 -15.69
CA THR A 84 -32.85 -50.03 -16.87
C THR A 84 -34.05 -50.31 -17.77
N LEU A 85 -34.06 -49.73 -18.96
CA LEU A 85 -35.11 -49.92 -19.96
C LEU A 85 -34.78 -51.15 -20.80
N LYS A 86 -35.79 -52.00 -21.07
CA LYS A 86 -35.62 -53.29 -21.76
C LYS A 86 -34.92 -53.17 -23.12
N ASP A 87 -35.19 -52.10 -23.87
CA ASP A 87 -34.68 -51.91 -25.24
C ASP A 87 -33.65 -50.77 -25.37
N LYS A 88 -33.35 -50.04 -24.29
CA LYS A 88 -32.53 -48.82 -24.32
C LYS A 88 -31.40 -48.78 -23.28
N GLY A 89 -31.28 -49.81 -22.44
CA GLY A 89 -30.19 -49.92 -21.47
C GLY A 89 -30.37 -49.02 -20.23
N PRO A 90 -29.29 -48.79 -19.47
CA PRO A 90 -29.34 -48.02 -18.23
C PRO A 90 -29.57 -46.54 -18.52
N CYS A 91 -30.47 -45.92 -17.76
CA CYS A 91 -30.81 -44.52 -17.87
C CYS A 91 -30.93 -43.91 -16.46
N ASN A 92 -30.66 -42.60 -16.36
CA ASN A 92 -31.00 -41.82 -15.18
C ASN A 92 -32.41 -41.26 -15.37
N LEU A 93 -33.30 -41.57 -14.42
CA LEU A 93 -34.64 -41.04 -14.33
C LEU A 93 -34.68 -39.98 -13.24
N TRP A 94 -35.11 -38.77 -13.59
CA TRP A 94 -35.38 -37.72 -12.62
C TRP A 94 -36.82 -37.24 -12.77
N ILE A 95 -37.55 -37.24 -11.65
CA ILE A 95 -38.96 -36.87 -11.59
C ILE A 95 -39.08 -35.67 -10.66
N MET A 96 -39.75 -34.62 -11.12
CA MET A 96 -40.07 -33.46 -10.29
C MET A 96 -41.58 -33.21 -10.27
N PRO A 97 -42.17 -32.91 -9.11
CA PRO A 97 -43.56 -32.45 -9.06
C PRO A 97 -43.62 -31.04 -9.65
N ILE A 98 -44.66 -30.78 -10.43
CA ILE A 98 -44.91 -29.44 -10.95
C ILE A 98 -45.46 -28.59 -9.79
N PRO A 99 -44.89 -27.40 -9.51
CA PRO A 99 -45.44 -26.49 -8.51
C PRO A 99 -46.92 -26.21 -8.77
N GLN A 100 -47.75 -26.21 -7.72
CA GLN A 100 -49.20 -25.96 -7.81
C GLN A 100 -49.57 -24.63 -8.47
N LEU A 101 -48.65 -23.66 -8.47
CA LEU A 101 -48.79 -22.38 -9.17
C LEU A 101 -48.87 -22.54 -10.70
N LEU A 102 -48.34 -23.65 -11.23
CA LEU A 102 -48.22 -23.92 -12.66
C LEU A 102 -49.19 -25.02 -13.13
N ALA A 103 -49.48 -26.00 -12.27
CA ALA A 103 -50.49 -27.04 -12.52
C ALA A 103 -51.45 -27.11 -11.31
N PRO A 104 -52.65 -26.51 -11.39
CA PRO A 104 -53.60 -26.46 -10.26
C PRO A 104 -54.05 -27.85 -9.80
N ASN A 105 -54.18 -28.78 -10.76
CA ASN A 105 -54.59 -30.16 -10.51
C ASN A 105 -53.42 -31.07 -10.07
N GLY A 106 -52.19 -30.54 -10.07
CA GLY A 106 -50.97 -31.33 -9.88
C GLY A 106 -50.46 -31.95 -11.18
N GLY A 107 -49.21 -32.43 -11.16
CA GLY A 107 -48.56 -33.02 -12.31
C GLY A 107 -47.08 -33.27 -12.05
N PHE A 108 -46.44 -34.00 -12.96
CA PHE A 108 -45.03 -34.38 -12.83
C PHE A 108 -44.30 -34.15 -14.15
N VAL A 109 -43.04 -33.71 -14.06
CA VAL A 109 -42.11 -33.76 -15.19
C VAL A 109 -41.14 -34.89 -14.94
N ALA A 110 -41.03 -35.80 -15.90
CA ALA A 110 -40.06 -36.89 -15.88
C ALA A 110 -39.03 -36.66 -16.99
N THR A 111 -37.76 -36.68 -16.62
CA THR A 111 -36.64 -36.58 -17.55
C THR A 111 -35.86 -37.89 -17.54
N LEU A 112 -35.39 -38.30 -18.71
CA LEU A 112 -34.65 -39.54 -18.87
C LEU A 112 -33.35 -39.27 -19.61
N THR A 113 -32.22 -39.51 -18.96
CA THR A 113 -30.90 -39.35 -19.57
C THR A 113 -30.31 -40.73 -19.83
N PRO A 114 -30.21 -41.18 -21.09
CA PRO A 114 -29.56 -42.45 -21.41
C PRO A 114 -28.12 -42.42 -20.92
N LEU A 115 -27.70 -43.46 -20.21
CA LEU A 115 -26.28 -43.69 -19.93
C LEU A 115 -25.71 -44.43 -21.14
N THR A 116 -25.72 -43.77 -22.30
CA THR A 116 -24.88 -44.18 -23.42
C THR A 116 -23.43 -44.10 -22.96
N GLU A 117 -22.58 -45.04 -23.39
CA GLU A 117 -21.13 -44.96 -23.21
C GLU A 117 -20.60 -43.69 -23.89
N LEU A 118 -20.74 -42.55 -23.21
CA LEU A 118 -20.35 -41.20 -23.62
C LEU A 118 -19.20 -40.77 -22.72
N TYR A 119 -18.05 -41.41 -22.91
CA TYR A 119 -16.80 -40.97 -22.28
C TYR A 119 -16.17 -39.77 -23.00
N GLU A 120 -16.55 -39.45 -24.24
CA GLU A 120 -15.83 -38.43 -25.02
C GLU A 120 -16.33 -36.98 -24.82
N PRO A 121 -17.64 -36.64 -24.88
CA PRO A 121 -18.05 -35.23 -24.76
C PRO A 121 -18.10 -34.72 -23.30
N TYR A 122 -18.09 -35.62 -22.31
CA TYR A 122 -18.00 -35.23 -20.89
C TYR A 122 -16.55 -34.94 -20.48
N GLU A 123 -15.56 -35.60 -21.11
CA GLU A 123 -14.16 -35.28 -20.89
C GLU A 123 -13.80 -33.92 -21.45
N GLU A 124 -14.26 -33.53 -22.64
CA GLU A 124 -13.92 -32.24 -23.23
C GLU A 124 -14.54 -31.07 -22.43
N TYR A 125 -15.82 -31.16 -22.05
CA TYR A 125 -16.48 -30.14 -21.20
C TYR A 125 -15.93 -30.10 -19.76
N LEU A 126 -15.56 -31.24 -19.17
CA LEU A 126 -14.86 -31.27 -17.89
C LEU A 126 -13.44 -30.73 -18.02
N GLN A 127 -12.71 -31.08 -19.08
CA GLN A 127 -11.35 -30.59 -19.32
C GLN A 127 -11.35 -29.08 -19.52
N ASP A 128 -12.32 -28.52 -20.24
CA ASP A 128 -12.44 -27.07 -20.41
C ASP A 128 -12.81 -26.36 -19.11
N ASN A 129 -13.75 -26.90 -18.32
CA ASN A 129 -14.08 -26.34 -17.01
C ASN A 129 -12.96 -26.52 -15.98
N ILE A 130 -12.25 -27.65 -16.01
CA ILE A 130 -11.08 -27.93 -15.17
C ILE A 130 -9.92 -27.04 -15.60
N ALA A 131 -9.69 -26.85 -16.90
CA ALA A 131 -8.65 -25.98 -17.44
C ALA A 131 -8.93 -24.52 -17.10
N ALA A 132 -10.15 -24.02 -17.35
CA ALA A 132 -10.55 -22.67 -16.98
C ALA A 132 -10.46 -22.43 -15.46
N ARG A 133 -10.90 -23.40 -14.64
CA ARG A 133 -10.78 -23.31 -13.18
C ARG A 133 -9.35 -23.43 -12.68
N LYS A 134 -8.53 -24.27 -13.32
CA LYS A 134 -7.10 -24.44 -13.03
C LYS A 134 -6.31 -23.20 -13.43
N ASP A 135 -6.66 -22.56 -14.53
CA ASP A 135 -6.01 -21.33 -14.98
C ASP A 135 -6.46 -20.13 -14.15
N SER A 136 -7.73 -20.05 -13.73
CA SER A 136 -8.18 -19.07 -12.74
C SER A 136 -7.52 -19.30 -11.36
N PHE A 137 -7.31 -20.55 -10.95
CA PHE A 137 -6.62 -20.89 -9.70
C PHE A 137 -5.13 -20.55 -9.77
N LYS A 138 -4.45 -20.86 -10.90
CA LYS A 138 -3.06 -20.47 -11.14
C LYS A 138 -2.91 -18.95 -11.15
N LEU A 139 -3.83 -18.22 -11.78
CA LEU A 139 -3.82 -16.76 -11.80
C LEU A 139 -3.99 -16.20 -10.39
N PHE A 140 -4.94 -16.74 -9.63
CA PHE A 140 -5.14 -16.36 -8.24
C PHE A 140 -3.89 -16.63 -7.39
N ALA A 141 -3.30 -17.83 -7.49
CA ALA A 141 -2.08 -18.19 -6.78
C ALA A 141 -0.92 -17.27 -7.17
N ALA A 142 -0.72 -17.01 -8.46
CA ALA A 142 0.33 -16.09 -8.93
C ALA A 142 0.14 -14.66 -8.41
N LEU A 143 -1.10 -14.14 -8.39
CA LEU A 143 -1.39 -12.81 -7.85
C LEU A 143 -1.22 -12.74 -6.33
N PHE A 144 -1.61 -13.79 -5.62
CA PHE A 144 -1.46 -13.90 -4.18
C PHE A 144 0.02 -14.00 -3.78
N ASP A 145 0.80 -14.79 -4.51
CA ASP A 145 2.23 -14.99 -4.28
C ASP A 145 3.08 -13.78 -4.66
N ALA A 146 2.69 -13.08 -5.74
CA ALA A 146 3.36 -11.86 -6.21
C ALA A 146 2.96 -10.60 -5.42
N ALA A 147 2.01 -10.68 -4.49
CA ALA A 147 1.59 -9.54 -3.71
C ALA A 147 2.79 -8.97 -2.89
N PRO A 148 3.03 -7.65 -2.94
CA PRO A 148 4.21 -7.04 -2.32
C PRO A 148 4.14 -7.05 -0.79
N ASP A 149 2.92 -6.98 -0.25
CA ASP A 149 2.63 -6.98 1.17
C ASP A 149 2.27 -8.39 1.65
N ALA A 150 2.53 -8.67 2.93
CA ALA A 150 2.15 -9.92 3.55
C ALA A 150 0.63 -10.06 3.54
N THR A 151 0.11 -11.11 2.91
CA THR A 151 -1.34 -11.34 2.78
C THR A 151 -1.71 -12.67 3.41
N ILE A 152 -2.72 -12.64 4.28
CA ILE A 152 -3.22 -13.79 5.05
C ILE A 152 -4.74 -13.88 4.85
N LEU A 153 -5.25 -15.10 4.70
CA LEU A 153 -6.67 -15.42 4.70
C LEU A 153 -6.99 -16.18 5.98
N VAL A 154 -7.98 -15.70 6.72
CA VAL A 154 -8.44 -16.31 7.97
C VAL A 154 -9.94 -16.60 7.94
N ASP A 155 -10.38 -17.54 8.77
CA ASP A 155 -11.79 -17.84 8.98
C ASP A 155 -12.46 -16.94 10.03
N GLU A 156 -13.68 -17.29 10.46
CA GLU A 156 -14.44 -16.58 11.51
C GLU A 156 -13.81 -16.66 12.91
N SER A 157 -12.97 -17.67 13.16
CA SER A 157 -12.25 -17.88 14.42
C SER A 157 -10.88 -17.20 14.41
N PHE A 158 -10.53 -16.49 13.32
CA PHE A 158 -9.20 -15.94 13.03
C PHE A 158 -8.11 -16.98 12.80
N ASP A 159 -8.50 -18.21 12.48
CA ASP A 159 -7.57 -19.28 12.12
C ASP A 159 -7.04 -19.07 10.71
N ILE A 160 -5.72 -19.17 10.53
CA ILE A 160 -5.06 -18.95 9.25
C ILE A 160 -5.34 -20.11 8.31
N LEU A 161 -6.07 -19.84 7.23
CA LEU A 161 -6.34 -20.79 6.16
C LEU A 161 -5.26 -20.78 5.08
N SER A 162 -4.69 -19.62 4.80
CA SER A 162 -3.66 -19.45 3.77
C SER A 162 -2.86 -18.18 3.99
N ALA A 163 -1.57 -18.20 3.63
CA ALA A 163 -0.66 -17.06 3.72
C ALA A 163 0.26 -17.04 2.50
N ASN A 164 0.54 -15.85 1.96
CA ASN A 164 1.44 -15.71 0.83
C ASN A 164 2.91 -15.88 1.26
N PRO A 165 3.86 -16.14 0.33
CA PRO A 165 5.27 -16.33 0.66
C PRO A 165 5.88 -15.15 1.42
N LYS A 166 5.38 -13.93 1.22
CA LYS A 166 5.83 -12.76 1.97
C LYS A 166 5.42 -12.81 3.44
N ALA A 167 4.16 -13.15 3.73
CA ALA A 167 3.66 -13.33 5.10
C ALA A 167 4.40 -14.46 5.82
N VAL A 168 4.60 -15.58 5.13
CA VAL A 168 5.35 -16.74 5.61
C VAL A 168 6.77 -16.33 6.04
N ARG A 169 7.53 -15.64 5.17
CA ARG A 169 8.90 -15.16 5.48
C ARG A 169 8.98 -14.13 6.61
N VAL A 170 7.99 -13.25 6.74
CA VAL A 170 8.03 -12.15 7.73
C VAL A 170 7.57 -12.61 9.11
N PHE A 171 6.65 -13.58 9.17
CA PHE A 171 6.01 -14.03 10.41
C PHE A 171 6.29 -15.50 10.77
N ALA A 172 7.20 -16.17 10.05
CA ALA A 172 7.64 -17.54 10.30
C ALA A 172 6.50 -18.57 10.37
N LEU A 173 5.52 -18.44 9.47
CA LEU A 173 4.35 -19.32 9.42
C LEU A 173 4.70 -20.74 8.93
N ASP A 174 5.95 -20.95 8.53
CA ASP A 174 6.55 -22.16 7.97
C ASP A 174 6.82 -23.26 9.02
N GLN A 175 7.00 -22.88 10.29
CA GLN A 175 7.55 -23.76 11.33
C GLN A 175 6.50 -24.39 12.26
N LEU A 176 5.22 -24.15 12.02
CA LEU A 176 4.16 -24.53 12.94
C LEU A 176 3.37 -25.71 12.36
N GLU A 177 3.82 -26.91 12.71
CA GLU A 177 3.20 -28.18 12.36
C GLU A 177 1.78 -28.29 12.96
N GLU A 178 0.83 -28.71 12.11
CA GLU A 178 -0.50 -29.30 12.40
C GLU A 178 -1.47 -28.57 13.36
N SER A 179 -1.09 -27.42 13.91
CA SER A 179 -1.95 -26.62 14.78
C SER A 179 -2.51 -25.42 14.00
N SER A 180 -3.80 -25.18 14.14
CA SER A 180 -4.47 -24.01 13.60
C SER A 180 -3.85 -22.76 14.22
N ILE A 181 -3.00 -22.06 13.47
CA ILE A 181 -2.34 -20.83 13.93
C ILE A 181 -3.37 -19.71 13.83
N SER A 182 -3.61 -19.01 14.94
CA SER A 182 -4.46 -17.83 14.90
C SER A 182 -3.67 -16.63 14.40
N PHE A 183 -4.27 -15.82 13.53
CA PHE A 183 -3.74 -14.51 13.18
C PHE A 183 -3.47 -13.63 14.41
N LEU A 184 -4.25 -13.80 15.48
CA LEU A 184 -4.04 -13.05 16.72
C LEU A 184 -2.72 -13.38 17.40
N ASP A 185 -2.11 -14.54 17.12
CA ASP A 185 -0.82 -14.89 17.70
C ASP A 185 0.34 -14.11 17.10
N ILE A 186 0.19 -13.65 15.85
CA ILE A 186 1.14 -12.76 15.16
C ILE A 186 1.12 -11.36 15.79
N ILE A 187 0.00 -10.94 16.37
CA ILE A 187 -0.16 -9.60 16.95
C ILE A 187 0.35 -9.57 18.39
N SER A 188 1.09 -8.51 18.73
CA SER A 188 1.57 -8.28 20.10
C SER A 188 0.41 -8.34 21.11
N LYS A 189 0.63 -9.07 22.22
CA LYS A 189 -0.39 -9.37 23.25
C LYS A 189 -1.32 -8.21 23.64
N PRO A 190 -0.83 -6.99 23.94
CA PRO A 190 -1.70 -5.88 24.34
C PRO A 190 -2.65 -5.40 23.21
N LEU A 191 -2.32 -5.67 21.95
CA LEU A 191 -3.04 -5.17 20.78
C LEU A 191 -4.00 -6.21 20.16
N ARG A 192 -3.98 -7.46 20.62
CA ARG A 192 -4.82 -8.55 20.08
C ARG A 192 -6.32 -8.23 20.14
N GLN A 193 -6.79 -7.63 21.23
CA GLN A 193 -8.21 -7.27 21.39
C GLN A 193 -8.66 -6.18 20.41
N ILE A 194 -7.76 -5.24 20.08
CA ILE A 194 -8.06 -4.17 19.12
C ILE A 194 -8.23 -4.77 17.72
N ALA A 195 -7.35 -5.71 17.35
CA ALA A 195 -7.43 -6.43 16.10
C ALA A 195 -8.71 -7.27 15.98
N SER A 196 -9.02 -8.11 16.99
CA SER A 196 -10.22 -8.96 16.94
C SER A 196 -11.52 -8.16 16.87
N LEU A 197 -11.70 -7.18 17.76
CA LEU A 197 -12.90 -6.33 17.79
C LEU A 197 -13.07 -5.49 16.51
N GLY A 198 -11.97 -5.04 15.92
CA GLY A 198 -11.97 -4.27 14.69
C GLY A 198 -12.43 -5.10 13.50
N ILE A 199 -11.92 -6.33 13.38
CA ILE A 199 -12.21 -7.22 12.26
C ILE A 199 -13.60 -7.86 12.41
N ASP A 200 -14.01 -8.28 13.60
CA ASP A 200 -15.34 -8.88 13.85
C ASP A 200 -16.50 -7.94 13.48
N ARG A 201 -16.31 -6.62 13.66
CA ARG A 201 -17.32 -5.61 13.36
C ARG A 201 -17.43 -5.30 11.86
N LEU A 202 -16.62 -5.91 11.00
CA LEU A 202 -16.66 -5.68 9.55
C LEU A 202 -17.98 -6.15 8.93
N ARG A 203 -18.59 -5.23 8.18
CA ARG A 203 -19.74 -5.52 7.30
C ARG A 203 -19.27 -5.79 5.87
N SER A 204 -20.12 -6.42 5.06
CA SER A 204 -19.82 -6.74 3.66
C SER A 204 -19.38 -5.50 2.91
N GLY A 205 -18.27 -5.59 2.16
CA GLY A 205 -17.76 -4.50 1.33
C GLY A 205 -17.02 -3.38 2.08
N LYS A 206 -16.94 -3.40 3.41
CA LYS A 206 -16.13 -2.45 4.18
C LYS A 206 -14.73 -3.00 4.44
N THR A 207 -13.81 -2.08 4.69
CA THR A 207 -12.41 -2.34 5.04
C THR A 207 -12.13 -1.76 6.41
N TRP A 208 -11.34 -2.45 7.21
CA TRP A 208 -10.84 -1.97 8.49
C TRP A 208 -9.33 -1.80 8.38
N CYS A 209 -8.81 -0.70 8.93
CA CYS A 209 -7.40 -0.38 8.91
C CYS A 209 -6.95 0.00 10.32
N ALA A 210 -5.78 -0.48 10.74
CA ALA A 210 -5.11 -0.05 11.96
C ALA A 210 -3.60 -0.20 11.82
N GLU A 211 -2.85 0.67 12.50
CA GLU A 211 -1.40 0.53 12.68
C GLU A 211 -1.18 -0.14 14.04
N LEU A 212 -0.52 -1.28 14.05
CA LEU A 212 -0.30 -2.12 15.23
C LEU A 212 1.14 -2.67 15.21
N VAL A 213 1.52 -3.35 16.28
CA VAL A 213 2.80 -4.06 16.38
C VAL A 213 2.53 -5.56 16.24
N ALA A 214 3.25 -6.18 15.31
CA ALA A 214 3.30 -7.62 15.12
C ALA A 214 4.63 -8.18 15.64
N GLN A 215 4.65 -9.48 15.93
CA GLN A 215 5.86 -10.21 16.27
C GLN A 215 6.43 -10.85 15.01
N GLY A 216 7.68 -10.50 14.69
CA GLY A 216 8.43 -11.08 13.57
C GLY A 216 9.00 -12.47 13.88
N VAL A 217 9.78 -13.01 12.94
CA VAL A 217 10.33 -14.37 12.97
C VAL A 217 11.18 -14.67 14.20
N SER A 218 11.95 -13.71 14.69
CA SER A 218 12.83 -13.87 15.85
C SER A 218 12.26 -13.26 17.14
N GLY A 219 10.96 -12.92 17.14
CA GLY A 219 10.27 -12.28 18.26
C GLY A 219 10.48 -10.77 18.34
N GLU A 220 11.09 -10.16 17.31
CA GLU A 220 11.21 -8.71 17.18
C GLU A 220 9.85 -8.04 16.99
N GLU A 221 9.72 -6.80 17.47
CA GLU A 221 8.52 -6.00 17.27
C GLU A 221 8.58 -5.30 15.92
N VAL A 222 7.68 -5.68 15.01
CA VAL A 222 7.55 -5.10 13.67
C VAL A 222 6.32 -4.19 13.64
N PRO A 223 6.48 -2.87 13.43
CA PRO A 223 5.35 -1.99 13.22
C PRO A 223 4.69 -2.31 11.87
N VAL A 224 3.39 -2.59 11.89
CA VAL A 224 2.63 -3.02 10.72
C VAL A 224 1.34 -2.23 10.55
N ALA A 225 1.04 -1.81 9.33
CA ALA A 225 -0.28 -1.36 8.93
C ALA A 225 -1.11 -2.57 8.48
N ILE A 226 -2.19 -2.85 9.21
CA ILE A 226 -3.12 -3.93 8.93
C ILE A 226 -4.30 -3.39 8.16
N ARG A 227 -4.67 -4.09 7.09
CA ARG A 227 -5.88 -3.85 6.31
C ARG A 227 -6.69 -5.14 6.19
N ALA A 228 -7.86 -5.17 6.81
CA ALA A 228 -8.75 -6.32 6.79
C ALA A 228 -10.01 -6.06 5.94
N LYS A 229 -10.40 -7.05 5.13
CA LYS A 229 -11.61 -7.02 4.31
C LYS A 229 -12.36 -8.34 4.45
N ARG A 230 -13.68 -8.25 4.56
CA ARG A 230 -14.57 -9.41 4.61
C ARG A 230 -14.88 -9.94 3.21
N VAL A 231 -14.68 -11.24 2.99
CA VAL A 231 -14.93 -11.95 1.73
C VAL A 231 -15.86 -13.13 2.00
N ARG A 232 -16.89 -13.32 1.18
CA ARG A 232 -17.75 -14.51 1.24
C ARG A 232 -17.37 -15.46 0.11
N LEU A 233 -16.90 -16.66 0.44
CA LEU A 233 -16.65 -17.73 -0.52
C LEU A 233 -17.71 -18.81 -0.32
N SER A 234 -18.57 -19.00 -1.33
CA SER A 234 -19.73 -19.90 -1.24
C SER A 234 -20.61 -19.57 -0.01
N ASP A 235 -20.52 -20.36 1.06
CA ASP A 235 -21.24 -20.18 2.33
C ASP A 235 -20.32 -19.98 3.55
N GLN A 236 -19.01 -19.81 3.36
CA GLN A 236 -18.07 -19.49 4.43
C GLN A 236 -17.69 -18.00 4.40
N LEU A 237 -17.65 -17.39 5.58
CA LEU A 237 -17.14 -16.04 5.77
C LEU A 237 -15.64 -16.11 6.04
N LEU A 238 -14.87 -15.39 5.23
CA LEU A 238 -13.43 -15.29 5.36
C LEU A 238 -13.03 -13.83 5.53
N PHE A 239 -11.90 -13.60 6.18
CA PHE A 239 -11.27 -12.29 6.23
C PHE A 239 -9.92 -12.33 5.51
N GLN A 240 -9.76 -11.42 4.55
CA GLN A 240 -8.48 -11.14 3.93
C GLN A 240 -7.78 -10.06 4.75
N ILE A 241 -6.59 -10.36 5.25
CA ILE A 241 -5.75 -9.48 6.05
C ILE A 241 -4.47 -9.20 5.28
N ILE A 242 -4.20 -7.93 5.03
CA ILE A 242 -2.95 -7.46 4.43
C ILE A 242 -2.16 -6.74 5.51
N LEU A 243 -0.92 -7.16 5.74
CA LEU A 243 0.03 -6.56 6.66
C LEU A 243 1.13 -5.88 5.84
N LYS A 244 1.26 -4.57 6.01
CA LYS A 244 2.33 -3.79 5.43
C LYS A 244 3.32 -3.40 6.51
N ASP A 245 4.58 -3.78 6.31
CA ASP A 245 5.69 -3.40 7.18
C ASP A 245 5.94 -1.88 7.11
N LEU A 246 6.00 -1.25 8.27
CA LEU A 246 6.26 0.19 8.41
C LEU A 246 7.66 0.48 8.96
N SER A 247 8.50 -0.53 9.22
CA SER A 247 9.81 -0.35 9.87
C SER A 247 10.68 0.68 9.15
N LEU A 248 10.83 0.55 7.83
CA LEU A 248 11.59 1.49 7.01
C LEU A 248 11.01 2.91 7.07
N ARG A 249 9.68 3.04 7.14
CA ARG A 249 9.03 4.35 7.20
C ARG A 249 9.32 5.02 8.55
N THR A 250 9.16 4.29 9.65
CA THR A 250 9.44 4.80 11.00
C THR A 250 10.90 5.21 11.13
N GLU A 251 11.83 4.40 10.64
CA GLU A 251 13.28 4.72 10.64
C GLU A 251 13.59 5.98 9.82
N LEU A 252 12.98 6.15 8.65
CA LEU A 252 13.16 7.35 7.84
C LEU A 252 12.55 8.59 8.50
N GLU A 253 11.37 8.47 9.13
CA GLU A 253 10.73 9.55 9.86
C GLU A 253 11.57 9.99 11.08
N GLU A 254 12.14 9.04 11.83
CA GLU A 254 13.05 9.34 12.94
C GLU A 254 14.35 10.00 12.46
N ASN A 255 15.01 9.46 11.43
CA ASN A 255 16.23 10.06 10.88
C ASN A 255 16.02 11.48 10.35
N LEU A 256 14.85 11.75 9.75
CA LEU A 256 14.49 13.11 9.30
C LEU A 256 14.29 14.05 10.48
N LYS A 257 13.62 13.58 11.53
CA LYS A 257 13.39 14.37 12.74
C LYS A 257 14.71 14.73 13.44
N ASP A 258 15.62 13.77 13.59
CA ASP A 258 16.94 14.03 14.18
C ASP A 258 17.74 15.06 13.37
N ARG A 259 17.67 14.98 12.03
CA ARG A 259 18.27 15.96 11.11
C ARG A 259 17.64 17.35 11.25
N GLU A 260 16.33 17.45 11.41
CA GLU A 260 15.64 18.72 11.64
C GLU A 260 16.07 19.35 12.97
N GLU A 261 16.12 18.57 14.05
CA GLU A 261 16.58 19.03 15.36
C GLU A 261 18.04 19.49 15.34
N GLU A 262 18.92 18.77 14.62
CA GLU A 262 20.32 19.17 14.42
C GLU A 262 20.42 20.52 13.69
N LEU A 263 19.65 20.70 12.60
CA LEU A 263 19.63 21.95 11.83
C LEU A 263 19.09 23.13 12.64
N GLU A 264 18.04 22.93 13.44
CA GLU A 264 17.49 23.98 14.31
C GLU A 264 18.50 24.40 15.40
N SER A 265 19.18 23.43 16.01
CA SER A 265 20.24 23.70 17.00
C SER A 265 21.39 24.51 16.38
N MET A 266 21.79 24.15 15.16
CA MET A 266 22.82 24.88 14.41
C MET A 266 22.38 26.31 14.07
N ASP A 267 21.15 26.52 13.58
CA ASP A 267 20.63 27.86 13.27
C ASP A 267 20.61 28.76 14.52
N ASN A 268 20.17 28.23 15.67
CA ASN A 268 20.15 28.96 16.93
C ASN A 268 21.57 29.34 17.40
N THR A 269 22.53 28.43 17.26
CA THR A 269 23.94 28.69 17.59
C THR A 269 24.51 29.77 16.68
N LEU A 270 24.28 29.67 15.37
CA LEU A 270 24.74 30.66 14.38
C LEU A 270 24.16 32.05 14.65
N ARG A 271 22.86 32.16 14.93
CA ARG A 271 22.23 33.45 15.27
C ARG A 271 22.85 34.08 16.52
N THR A 272 23.17 33.26 17.51
CA THR A 272 23.80 33.73 18.75
C THR A 272 25.20 34.29 18.47
N VAL A 273 26.02 33.55 17.71
CA VAL A 273 27.37 34.00 17.32
C VAL A 273 27.32 35.25 16.43
N ILE A 274 26.39 35.34 15.49
CA ILE A 274 26.23 36.55 14.65
C ILE A 274 25.89 37.76 15.52
N ARG A 275 25.01 37.58 16.51
CA ARG A 275 24.62 38.65 17.42
C ARG A 275 25.81 39.12 18.25
N THR A 276 26.60 38.22 18.82
CA THR A 276 27.77 38.60 19.63
C THR A 276 28.80 39.35 18.78
N ILE A 277 29.05 38.91 17.54
CA ILE A 277 29.97 39.62 16.63
C ILE A 277 29.46 41.02 16.28
N GLU A 278 28.16 41.19 16.02
CA GLU A 278 27.62 42.53 15.70
C GLU A 278 27.61 43.45 16.93
N GLU A 279 27.40 42.89 18.13
CA GLU A 279 27.53 43.61 19.41
C GLU A 279 28.98 44.07 19.63
N GLU A 280 29.97 43.19 19.53
CA GLU A 280 31.40 43.54 19.68
C GLU A 280 31.85 44.58 18.65
N LYS A 281 31.41 44.44 17.40
CA LYS A 281 31.71 45.41 16.34
C LYS A 281 31.10 46.77 16.61
N GLN A 282 29.90 46.81 17.18
CA GLN A 282 29.25 48.05 17.55
C GLN A 282 29.95 48.72 18.74
N GLU A 283 30.35 47.95 19.75
CA GLU A 283 31.16 48.42 20.87
C GLU A 283 32.49 49.00 20.39
N TYR A 284 33.19 48.31 19.50
CA TYR A 284 34.44 48.78 18.90
C TYR A 284 34.25 50.09 18.13
N ARG A 285 33.17 50.22 17.34
CA ARG A 285 32.84 51.47 16.63
C ARG A 285 32.62 52.63 17.61
N ASP A 286 31.88 52.38 18.68
CA ASP A 286 31.58 53.40 19.68
C ASP A 286 32.85 53.80 20.46
N GLU A 287 33.75 52.86 20.73
CA GLU A 287 35.06 53.12 21.32
C GLU A 287 35.93 54.01 20.41
N VAL A 288 36.09 53.63 19.14
CA VAL A 288 36.87 54.40 18.15
C VAL A 288 36.31 55.81 18.00
N LEU A 289 34.98 55.95 17.91
CA LEU A 289 34.32 57.26 17.85
C LEU A 289 34.58 58.09 19.12
N GLY A 290 34.60 57.45 20.30
CA GLY A 290 34.99 58.07 21.56
C GLY A 290 36.40 58.61 21.53
N GLN A 291 37.37 57.79 21.12
CA GLN A 291 38.79 58.17 21.04
C GLN A 291 39.02 59.32 20.04
N VAL A 292 38.36 59.29 18.89
CA VAL A 292 38.44 60.38 17.89
C VAL A 292 37.90 61.69 18.47
N LYS A 293 36.71 61.66 19.10
CA LYS A 293 36.11 62.87 19.68
C LYS A 293 36.91 63.44 20.85
N GLN A 294 37.48 62.59 21.69
CA GLN A 294 38.18 63.01 22.91
C GLN A 294 39.62 63.46 22.66
N TYR A 295 40.30 62.89 21.67
CA TYR A 295 41.75 63.09 21.49
C TYR A 295 42.14 63.66 20.13
N VAL A 296 41.49 63.22 19.05
CA VAL A 296 41.85 63.62 17.69
C VAL A 296 41.31 65.02 17.38
N LEU A 297 40.00 65.24 17.54
CA LEU A 297 39.38 66.54 17.25
C LEU A 297 40.00 67.70 18.06
N PRO A 298 40.20 67.59 19.39
CA PRO A 298 40.77 68.70 20.16
C PRO A 298 42.24 69.00 19.81
N THR A 299 42.96 68.01 19.29
CA THR A 299 44.35 68.22 18.83
C THR A 299 44.37 68.94 17.48
N ILE A 300 43.40 68.65 16.59
CA ILE A 300 43.22 69.39 15.33
C ILE A 300 42.86 70.85 15.60
N ASP A 301 41.93 71.11 16.52
CA ASP A 301 41.53 72.47 16.92
C ASP A 301 42.74 73.25 17.47
N LYS A 302 43.54 72.63 18.35
CA LYS A 302 44.79 73.24 18.88
C LYS A 302 45.82 73.53 17.79
N ILE A 303 45.94 72.69 16.76
CA ILE A 303 46.85 72.93 15.62
C ILE A 303 46.39 74.15 14.81
N ALA A 304 45.07 74.34 14.66
CA ALA A 304 44.50 75.47 13.93
C ALA A 304 44.67 76.82 14.66
N GLU A 305 44.61 76.83 15.99
CA GLU A 305 44.71 78.04 16.81
C GLU A 305 46.14 78.53 17.06
N VAL A 306 47.14 77.63 17.03
CA VAL A 306 48.52 77.99 17.42
C VAL A 306 49.27 78.71 16.28
N PRO A 307 49.77 79.95 16.50
CA PRO A 307 50.45 80.71 15.44
C PRO A 307 51.87 80.23 15.15
N SER A 308 52.56 79.64 16.13
CA SER A 308 53.95 79.15 15.98
C SER A 308 54.05 77.95 15.04
N GLN A 309 54.96 78.02 14.07
CA GLN A 309 55.24 76.95 13.11
C GLN A 309 55.83 75.70 13.76
N ASP A 310 56.69 75.87 14.78
CA ASP A 310 57.36 74.77 15.47
C ASP A 310 56.41 74.02 16.40
N LEU A 311 55.51 74.76 17.08
CA LEU A 311 54.48 74.15 17.91
C LEU A 311 53.46 73.38 17.06
N ARG A 312 53.07 73.90 15.88
CA ARG A 312 52.21 73.17 14.94
C ARG A 312 52.84 71.85 14.50
N LYS A 313 54.12 71.83 14.14
CA LYS A 313 54.84 70.58 13.80
C LYS A 313 54.86 69.58 14.95
N SER A 314 55.06 70.04 16.19
CA SER A 314 55.06 69.17 17.37
C SER A 314 53.68 68.54 17.61
N TYR A 315 52.60 69.33 17.57
CA TYR A 315 51.23 68.81 17.70
C TYR A 315 50.83 67.89 16.54
N SER A 316 51.25 68.16 15.30
CA SER A 316 51.05 67.25 14.17
C SER A 316 51.77 65.91 14.36
N GLY A 317 52.96 65.90 14.97
CA GLY A 317 53.68 64.68 15.33
C GLY A 317 52.93 63.84 16.37
N ILE A 318 52.38 64.49 17.41
CA ILE A 318 51.56 63.84 18.44
C ILE A 318 50.25 63.30 17.86
N LEU A 319 49.61 64.06 16.95
CA LEU A 319 48.41 63.62 16.26
C LEU A 319 48.69 62.38 15.41
N LYS A 320 49.81 62.37 14.68
CA LYS A 320 50.24 61.25 13.85
C LYS A 320 50.48 59.98 14.67
N SER A 321 51.24 60.06 15.76
CA SER A 321 51.50 58.89 16.61
C SER A 321 50.23 58.35 17.28
N ARG A 322 49.28 59.23 17.62
CA ARG A 322 47.98 58.82 18.19
C ARG A 322 47.08 58.15 17.17
N ILE A 323 47.03 58.65 15.93
CA ILE A 323 46.29 58.00 14.85
C ILE A 323 46.92 56.66 14.50
N GLU A 324 48.26 56.56 14.47
CA GLU A 324 48.97 55.29 14.28
C GLU A 324 48.62 54.28 15.38
N GLY A 325 48.55 54.71 16.65
CA GLY A 325 48.10 53.84 17.75
C GLY A 325 46.65 53.35 17.63
N ILE A 326 45.72 54.20 17.16
CA ILE A 326 44.32 53.81 16.91
C ILE A 326 44.23 52.79 15.76
N VAL A 327 45.00 53.00 14.70
CA VAL A 327 45.06 52.10 13.54
C VAL A 327 45.71 50.76 13.90
N GLU A 328 46.78 50.75 14.69
CA GLU A 328 47.44 49.53 15.16
C GLU A 328 46.52 48.72 16.08
N SER A 329 45.80 49.38 17.00
CA SER A 329 44.82 48.72 17.88
C SER A 329 43.61 48.10 17.16
N GLY A 330 43.35 48.49 15.90
CA GLY A 330 42.31 47.89 15.06
C GLY A 330 42.80 46.79 14.11
N SER A 331 44.11 46.60 13.99
CA SER A 331 44.71 45.89 12.84
C SER A 331 45.00 44.40 13.06
N GLU A 332 44.90 43.86 14.28
CA GLU A 332 45.21 42.44 14.50
C GLU A 332 44.01 41.50 14.31
N VAL A 333 42.76 41.98 14.44
CA VAL A 333 41.58 41.08 14.51
C VAL A 333 40.63 41.16 13.30
N SER A 334 40.61 42.20 12.46
CA SER A 334 39.44 42.39 11.57
C SER A 334 39.67 42.74 10.10
N ASP A 335 40.88 42.99 9.62
CA ASP A 335 41.05 43.56 8.26
C ASP A 335 40.83 42.54 7.11
N GLU A 336 40.98 41.24 7.38
CA GLU A 336 40.93 40.20 6.34
C GLU A 336 39.53 39.58 6.17
N LEU A 337 38.76 39.47 7.25
CA LEU A 337 37.36 39.01 7.23
C LEU A 337 36.38 40.13 6.83
N LEU A 338 36.67 41.39 7.16
CA LEU A 338 35.88 42.54 6.71
C LEU A 338 35.94 42.76 5.18
N SER A 339 36.95 42.21 4.50
CA SER A 339 37.08 42.29 3.04
C SER A 339 36.14 41.33 2.29
N LEU A 340 35.58 40.33 2.98
CA LEU A 340 34.70 39.32 2.41
C LEU A 340 33.27 39.87 2.29
N SER A 341 32.61 39.62 1.16
CA SER A 341 31.17 39.92 1.03
C SER A 341 30.37 39.01 1.97
N ALA A 342 29.16 39.39 2.37
CA ALA A 342 28.26 38.55 3.18
C ALA A 342 28.17 37.09 2.66
N ARG A 343 28.06 36.92 1.33
CA ARG A 343 28.03 35.60 0.69
C ARG A 343 29.33 34.79 0.81
N GLN A 344 30.46 35.46 0.92
CA GLN A 344 31.78 34.85 1.08
C GLN A 344 32.03 34.45 2.54
N LEU A 345 31.52 35.22 3.50
CA LEU A 345 31.50 34.87 4.92
C LEU A 345 30.65 33.63 5.19
N GLU A 346 29.44 33.60 4.63
CA GLU A 346 28.53 32.44 4.70
C GLU A 346 29.21 31.16 4.18
N ILE A 347 29.94 31.24 3.06
CA ILE A 347 30.70 30.11 2.52
C ILE A 347 31.87 29.71 3.43
N CYS A 348 32.58 30.66 4.06
CA CYS A 348 33.63 30.34 5.02
C CYS A 348 33.06 29.60 6.24
N GLN A 349 31.91 30.04 6.77
CA GLN A 349 31.25 29.45 7.92
C GLN A 349 30.87 27.99 7.68
N LEU A 350 30.24 27.69 6.54
CA LEU A 350 29.86 26.32 6.18
C LEU A 350 31.09 25.40 6.01
N ILE A 351 32.24 25.97 5.63
CA ILE A 351 33.51 25.24 5.54
C ILE A 351 34.09 24.95 6.93
N CYS A 352 33.97 25.88 7.89
CA CYS A 352 34.41 25.67 9.28
C CYS A 352 33.64 24.54 9.96
N VAL A 353 32.34 24.44 9.69
CA VAL A 353 31.46 23.38 10.20
C VAL A 353 31.74 22.02 9.53
N GLY A 354 32.65 21.95 8.56
CA GLY A 354 33.10 20.71 7.93
C GLY A 354 32.23 20.23 6.77
N MET A 355 31.30 21.06 6.27
CA MET A 355 30.43 20.67 5.15
C MET A 355 31.22 20.48 3.85
N LYS A 356 30.80 19.50 3.04
CA LYS A 356 31.43 19.24 1.75
C LYS A 356 30.94 20.25 0.72
N GLY A 357 31.80 20.57 -0.25
CA GLY A 357 31.47 21.61 -1.25
C GLY A 357 30.22 21.32 -2.09
N LYS A 358 29.83 20.05 -2.30
CA LYS A 358 28.57 19.74 -3.00
C LYS A 358 27.35 20.08 -2.14
N GLU A 359 27.40 19.73 -0.87
CA GLU A 359 26.36 20.04 0.13
C GLU A 359 26.20 21.55 0.31
N ILE A 360 27.33 22.29 0.36
CA ILE A 360 27.31 23.76 0.42
C ILE A 360 26.65 24.37 -0.83
N ALA A 361 26.92 23.82 -2.02
CA ALA A 361 26.34 24.33 -3.26
C ALA A 361 24.82 24.11 -3.32
N GLU A 362 24.37 22.92 -2.90
CA GLU A 362 22.95 22.57 -2.78
C GLU A 362 22.23 23.47 -1.75
N LEU A 363 22.79 23.62 -0.55
CA LEU A 363 22.22 24.45 0.53
C LEU A 363 22.08 25.91 0.10
N LEU A 364 23.08 26.43 -0.61
CA LEU A 364 23.11 27.81 -1.08
C LEU A 364 22.36 28.02 -2.40
N ASN A 365 21.78 26.97 -3.00
CA ASN A 365 21.12 26.97 -4.30
C ASN A 365 21.97 27.63 -5.41
N ILE A 366 23.26 27.28 -5.46
CA ILE A 366 24.22 27.74 -6.48
C ILE A 366 24.90 26.55 -7.14
N SER A 367 25.43 26.72 -8.35
CA SER A 367 26.21 25.66 -8.97
C SER A 367 27.51 25.41 -8.20
N PHE A 368 27.99 24.16 -8.19
CA PHE A 368 29.27 23.82 -7.58
C PHE A 368 30.43 24.65 -8.15
N GLU A 369 30.39 24.98 -9.44
CA GLU A 369 31.37 25.86 -10.10
C GLU A 369 31.31 27.31 -9.58
N THR A 370 30.12 27.80 -9.26
CA THR A 370 29.91 29.11 -8.63
C THR A 370 30.51 29.11 -7.22
N LEU A 371 30.31 28.03 -6.45
CA LEU A 371 30.95 27.87 -5.14
C LEU A 371 32.49 27.85 -5.25
N GLN A 372 33.06 27.16 -6.23
CA GLN A 372 34.51 27.17 -6.46
C GLN A 372 35.02 28.56 -6.81
N SER A 373 34.25 29.33 -7.58
CA SER A 373 34.56 30.73 -7.90
C SER A 373 34.56 31.61 -6.65
N HIS A 374 33.55 31.45 -5.77
CA HIS A 374 33.55 32.11 -4.46
C HIS A 374 34.75 31.71 -3.61
N ARG A 375 35.08 30.41 -3.51
CA ARG A 375 36.27 29.91 -2.79
C ARG A 375 37.58 30.49 -3.32
N LYS A 376 37.72 30.62 -4.64
CA LYS A 376 38.88 31.26 -5.25
C LYS A 376 38.99 32.73 -4.87
N ASN A 377 37.86 33.45 -4.87
CA ASN A 377 37.81 34.85 -4.48
C ASN A 377 38.07 35.05 -2.98
N ILE A 378 37.54 34.16 -2.13
CA ILE A 378 37.83 34.10 -0.69
C ILE A 378 39.34 33.90 -0.48
N ARG A 379 39.94 32.88 -1.12
CA ARG A 379 41.38 32.64 -1.02
C ARG A 379 42.21 33.83 -1.50
N LYS A 380 41.78 34.52 -2.56
CA LYS A 380 42.45 35.74 -3.05
C LYS A 380 42.38 36.87 -2.03
N LYS A 381 41.22 37.09 -1.42
CA LYS A 381 41.00 38.12 -0.39
C LYS A 381 41.72 37.82 0.92
N LEU A 382 41.78 36.55 1.31
CA LEU A 382 42.55 36.06 2.48
C LEU A 382 44.04 35.83 2.19
N LYS A 383 44.56 36.27 1.03
CA LYS A 383 45.97 36.15 0.62
C LYS A 383 46.51 34.69 0.63
N LEU A 384 45.64 33.69 0.40
CA LEU A 384 45.94 32.26 0.32
C LEU A 384 46.19 31.76 -1.11
N CYS A 385 46.45 32.66 -2.06
CA CYS A 385 46.77 32.27 -3.43
C CYS A 385 48.18 31.67 -3.50
N GLY A 386 48.31 30.44 -4.02
CA GLY A 386 49.60 29.75 -4.19
C GLY A 386 50.10 28.98 -2.96
N THR A 387 49.40 29.05 -1.82
CA THR A 387 49.73 28.27 -0.63
C THR A 387 49.06 26.88 -0.66
N LYS A 388 49.76 25.85 -0.14
CA LYS A 388 49.22 24.48 -0.04
C LYS A 388 48.19 24.30 1.10
N ILE A 389 47.98 25.32 1.92
CA ILE A 389 47.07 25.29 3.06
C ILE A 389 45.63 25.26 2.53
N SER A 390 44.83 24.31 3.02
CA SER A 390 43.41 24.23 2.67
C SER A 390 42.66 25.39 3.32
N LEU A 391 41.60 25.87 2.66
CA LEU A 391 40.79 26.97 3.23
C LEU A 391 40.19 26.57 4.58
N ALA A 392 39.80 25.30 4.75
CA ALA A 392 39.28 24.77 6.01
C ALA A 392 40.34 24.77 7.12
N ALA A 393 41.56 24.31 6.84
CA ALA A 393 42.63 24.31 7.84
C ALA A 393 43.05 25.73 8.25
N TYR A 394 43.03 26.67 7.29
CA TYR A 394 43.30 28.08 7.58
C TYR A 394 42.24 28.71 8.49
N LEU A 395 40.97 28.39 8.26
CA LEU A 395 39.86 28.91 9.06
C LEU A 395 39.82 28.27 10.46
N ALA A 396 40.12 26.97 10.57
CA ALA A 396 40.15 26.24 11.85
C ALA A 396 41.29 26.71 12.78
N ASN A 397 42.49 26.98 12.26
CA ASN A 397 43.59 27.50 13.09
C ASN A 397 43.36 28.94 13.58
N ARG A 398 42.35 29.66 13.07
CA ARG A 398 42.04 31.03 13.46
C ARG A 398 41.00 31.11 14.59
N THR A 399 40.12 30.11 14.72
CA THR A 399 39.16 30.02 15.82
C THR A 399 39.80 29.69 17.17
N ASP A 400 41.02 29.13 17.15
CA ASP A 400 41.73 28.72 18.36
C ASP A 400 42.58 29.86 18.98
N LEU A 401 42.81 30.95 18.25
CA LEU A 401 43.62 32.11 18.71
C LEU A 401 42.79 33.23 19.35
N GLU A 402 41.46 33.11 19.36
CA GLU A 402 40.53 34.05 20.01
C GLU A 402 39.99 33.51 21.35
N ASN A 403 40.44 32.32 21.79
CA ASN A 403 40.00 31.63 23.03
C ASN A 403 41.10 31.53 24.12
N GLU A 404 42.23 32.22 23.98
CA GLU A 404 43.24 32.44 25.03
C GLU A 404 43.31 33.93 25.39
#